data_AF-A0A2B8ASQ4-F1
#
_entry.id   AF-A0A2B8ASQ4-F1
#
_cell.length_a   1.000
_cell.length_b   1.000
_cell.length_c   1.000
_cell.angle_alpha   90.00
_cell.angle_beta   90.00
_cell.angle_gamma   90.00
#
_symmetry.space_group_name_H-M   'P 1'
#
loop_
_entity.id
_entity.type
_entity.pdbx_description
1 polymer ?
#
loop_
_entity_poly.entity_id
_entity_poly.type
_entity_poly.pdbx_seq_one_letter_code
_entity_poly.pdbx_strand_id
1 'polypeptide(L)'
;MEASAAVLCNYEPLYVPGLLQTRVYASAIHRSSYARPAGRLATDRAVGFRLRRQEVLTVAHAPRFHATVHESALRVRYGGREVVRDQLLRLMEVSRLPNVTVQVFPQEADAPAFTHPFMVVEWDVKELSTVLVDQLEGST
;
A
#
# COMPACT_ATOMS: atom_id res chain seq x y z
N MET A 1 -7.81 -5.34 13.15
CA MET A 1 -6.37 -5.58 13.33
C MET A 1 -5.60 -4.27 13.18
N GLU A 2 -5.62 -3.64 12.00
CA GLU A 2 -4.91 -2.35 11.77
C GLU A 2 -5.38 -1.20 12.66
N ALA A 3 -6.69 -1.07 12.89
CA ALA A 3 -7.27 0.01 13.70
C ALA A 3 -6.90 -0.06 15.20
N SER A 4 -6.28 -1.16 15.63
CA SER A 4 -5.83 -1.35 17.01
C SER A 4 -4.30 -1.35 17.12
N ALA A 5 -3.59 -1.16 15.99
CA ALA A 5 -2.14 -1.07 15.98
C ALA A 5 -1.67 0.31 16.48
N ALA A 6 -0.48 0.37 17.07
CA ALA A 6 0.17 1.62 17.41
C ALA A 6 0.91 2.20 16.20
N VAL A 7 1.56 1.32 15.42
CA VAL A 7 2.29 1.68 14.19
C VAL A 7 2.06 0.64 13.10
N LEU A 8 1.93 1.13 11.87
CA LEU A 8 1.88 0.33 10.66
C LEU A 8 3.01 0.79 9.74
N CYS A 9 4.01 -0.06 9.52
CA CYS A 9 5.12 0.22 8.61
C CYS A 9 4.96 -0.66 7.36
N ASN A 10 4.91 -0.08 6.17
CA ASN A 10 4.76 -0.82 4.93
C ASN A 10 5.94 -0.58 3.99
N TYR A 11 6.50 -1.65 3.44
CA TYR A 11 7.50 -1.58 2.39
C TYR A 11 6.92 -2.20 1.11
N GLU A 12 6.87 -1.41 0.03
CA GLU A 12 6.36 -1.86 -1.27
C GLU A 12 7.37 -1.52 -2.38
N PRO A 13 8.00 -2.54 -2.99
CA PRO A 13 9.03 -2.32 -4.00
C PRO A 13 8.47 -2.06 -5.41
N LEU A 14 7.22 -2.45 -5.67
CA LEU A 14 6.64 -2.43 -7.03
C LEU A 14 5.40 -1.54 -7.16
N TYR A 15 4.65 -1.34 -6.08
CA TYR A 15 3.37 -0.63 -6.11
C TYR A 15 3.31 0.43 -5.01
N VAL A 16 2.42 1.40 -5.18
CA VAL A 16 2.04 2.27 -4.05
C VAL A 16 1.30 1.41 -3.00
N PRO A 17 1.59 1.54 -1.70
CA PRO A 17 0.89 0.84 -0.62
C PRO A 17 -0.62 0.91 -0.72
N GLY A 18 -1.30 -0.22 -0.52
CA GLY A 18 -2.75 -0.35 -0.68
C GLY A 18 -3.59 0.67 0.12
N LEU A 19 -3.11 1.06 1.30
CA LEU A 19 -3.75 2.09 2.14
C LEU A 19 -3.66 3.51 1.55
N LEU A 20 -2.80 3.73 0.56
CA LEU A 20 -2.61 5.01 -0.11
C LEU A 20 -3.11 5.01 -1.57
N GLN A 21 -3.61 3.88 -2.08
CA GLN A 21 -4.03 3.74 -3.48
C GLN A 21 -5.36 4.43 -3.77
N THR A 22 -5.52 5.05 -4.93
CA THR A 22 -6.83 5.45 -5.44
C THR A 22 -7.58 4.21 -5.94
N ARG A 23 -8.93 4.30 -5.98
CA ARG A 23 -9.77 3.25 -6.56
C ARG A 23 -9.33 2.86 -7.97
N VAL A 24 -9.03 3.87 -8.79
CA VAL A 24 -8.70 3.69 -10.22
C VAL A 24 -7.32 3.05 -10.36
N TYR A 25 -6.33 3.48 -9.58
CA TYR A 25 -5.00 2.89 -9.57
C TYR A 25 -5.02 1.43 -9.10
N ALA A 26 -5.70 1.13 -7.99
CA ALA A 26 -5.87 -0.24 -7.52
C ALA A 26 -6.52 -1.11 -8.60
N SER A 27 -7.59 -0.62 -9.23
CA SER A 27 -8.29 -1.33 -10.30
C SER A 27 -7.40 -1.55 -11.53
N ALA A 28 -6.50 -0.62 -11.84
CA ALA A 28 -5.55 -0.75 -12.93
C ALA A 28 -4.51 -1.85 -12.65
N ILE A 29 -3.96 -1.93 -11.43
CA ILE A 29 -3.03 -3.00 -11.03
C ILE A 29 -3.68 -4.37 -11.19
N HIS A 30 -4.93 -4.52 -10.70
CA HIS A 30 -5.67 -5.80 -10.81
C HIS A 30 -5.89 -6.24 -12.26
N ARG A 31 -6.07 -5.29 -13.18
CA ARG A 31 -6.18 -5.59 -14.62
C ARG A 31 -4.86 -5.92 -15.28
N SER A 32 -3.74 -5.37 -14.78
CA SER A 32 -2.41 -5.61 -15.33
C SER A 32 -1.70 -6.84 -14.77
N SER A 33 -2.22 -7.44 -13.69
CA SER A 33 -1.62 -8.63 -13.08
C SER A 33 -1.77 -9.85 -14.00
N TYR A 34 -0.70 -10.64 -14.11
CA TYR A 34 -0.66 -11.88 -14.91
C TYR A 34 -1.56 -13.00 -14.36
N ALA A 35 -1.92 -12.93 -13.07
CA ALA A 35 -2.89 -13.85 -12.49
C ALA A 35 -4.28 -13.56 -13.07
N ARG A 36 -4.96 -14.61 -13.56
CA ARG A 36 -6.27 -14.59 -14.26
C ARG A 36 -7.09 -13.32 -13.97
N PRO A 37 -7.58 -12.60 -15.01
CA PRO A 37 -8.40 -11.41 -14.80
C PRO A 37 -9.49 -11.71 -13.79
N ALA A 38 -9.37 -11.16 -12.58
CA ALA A 38 -10.40 -11.30 -11.58
C ALA A 38 -11.65 -10.68 -12.20
N GLY A 39 -12.73 -11.47 -12.35
CA GLY A 39 -13.98 -10.97 -12.92
C GLY A 39 -14.39 -9.67 -12.25
N ARG A 40 -15.07 -8.76 -12.96
CA ARG A 40 -15.38 -7.39 -12.49
C ARG A 40 -15.84 -7.33 -11.02
N LEU A 41 -16.69 -8.26 -10.61
CA LEU A 41 -17.19 -8.41 -9.24
C LEU A 41 -16.08 -8.69 -8.20
N ALA A 42 -15.09 -9.52 -8.51
CA ALA A 42 -13.97 -9.80 -7.63
C ALA A 42 -13.04 -8.58 -7.50
N THR A 43 -12.80 -7.86 -8.59
CA THR A 43 -12.05 -6.58 -8.57
C THR A 43 -12.78 -5.55 -7.69
N ASP A 44 -14.08 -5.35 -7.89
CA ASP A 44 -14.86 -4.38 -7.12
C ASP A 44 -14.89 -4.70 -5.62
N ARG A 45 -15.00 -5.98 -5.25
CA ARG A 45 -14.90 -6.43 -3.85
C ARG A 45 -13.53 -6.16 -3.24
N ALA A 46 -12.46 -6.53 -3.95
CA ALA A 46 -11.10 -6.35 -3.45
C ALA A 46 -10.75 -4.85 -3.30
N VAL A 47 -11.20 -4.02 -4.24
CA VAL A 47 -11.02 -2.57 -4.17
C VAL A 47 -11.90 -1.94 -3.07
N GLY A 48 -13.14 -2.40 -2.90
CA GLY A 48 -14.02 -1.95 -1.81
C GLY A 48 -13.49 -2.31 -0.42
N PHE A 49 -12.85 -3.47 -0.27
CA PHE A 49 -12.15 -3.84 0.97
C PHE A 49 -10.95 -2.92 1.22
N ARG A 50 -10.11 -2.66 0.20
CA ARG A 50 -8.98 -1.72 0.31
C ARG A 50 -9.42 -0.32 0.75
N LEU A 51 -10.48 0.22 0.14
CA LEU A 51 -10.97 1.56 0.49
C LEU A 51 -11.50 1.65 1.91
N ARG A 52 -12.23 0.64 2.38
CA ARG A 52 -12.66 0.57 3.79
C ARG A 52 -11.48 0.54 4.75
N ARG A 53 -10.38 -0.12 4.39
CA ARG A 53 -9.16 -0.10 5.21
C ARG A 53 -8.52 1.29 5.26
N GLN A 54 -8.64 2.12 4.22
CA GLN A 54 -8.07 3.48 4.23
C GLN A 54 -8.70 4.39 5.27
N GLU A 55 -9.95 4.12 5.66
CA GLU A 55 -10.65 4.89 6.71
C GLU A 55 -9.86 4.86 8.03
N VAL A 56 -9.06 3.82 8.27
CA VAL A 56 -8.19 3.67 9.45
C VAL A 56 -7.21 4.85 9.62
N LEU A 57 -6.83 5.53 8.54
CA LEU A 57 -5.89 6.65 8.61
C LEU A 57 -6.55 7.93 9.14
N THR A 58 -7.88 7.97 9.20
CA THR A 58 -8.67 9.17 9.52
C THR A 58 -9.59 9.02 10.73
N VAL A 59 -9.67 7.82 11.34
CA VAL A 59 -10.48 7.61 12.56
C VAL A 59 -9.86 8.30 13.78
N ALA A 60 -10.68 8.52 14.81
CA ALA A 60 -10.17 8.91 16.12
C ALA A 60 -9.17 7.85 16.62
N HIS A 61 -8.00 8.30 17.11
CA HIS A 61 -6.88 7.43 17.47
C HIS A 61 -6.30 6.59 16.30
N ALA A 62 -6.26 7.15 15.09
CA ALA A 62 -5.62 6.51 13.95
C ALA A 62 -4.15 6.12 14.24
N PRO A 63 -3.69 4.93 13.78
CA PRO A 63 -2.32 4.50 13.94
C PRO A 63 -1.35 5.44 13.21
N ARG A 64 -0.09 5.46 13.68
CA ARG A 64 1.00 6.02 12.86
C ARG A 64 1.23 5.09 11.68
N PHE A 65 1.25 5.64 10.47
CA PHE A 65 1.46 4.89 9.24
C PHE A 65 2.73 5.38 8.55
N HIS A 66 3.71 4.49 8.37
CA HIS A 66 4.95 4.76 7.66
C HIS A 66 5.01 3.92 6.39
N ALA A 67 4.91 4.56 5.24
CA ALA A 67 5.03 3.91 3.94
C ALA A 67 6.40 4.19 3.32
N THR A 68 7.20 3.15 3.13
CA THR A 68 8.41 3.19 2.31
C THR A 68 8.07 2.69 0.91
N VAL A 69 8.14 3.59 -0.07
CA VAL A 69 7.75 3.35 -1.47
C VAL A 69 8.99 3.45 -2.35
N HIS A 70 9.28 2.41 -3.13
CA HIS A 70 10.37 2.47 -4.08
C HIS A 70 10.07 3.43 -5.23
N GLU A 71 11.07 4.18 -5.70
CA GLU A 71 10.90 5.19 -6.76
C GLU A 71 10.29 4.61 -8.05
N SER A 72 10.61 3.37 -8.39
CA SER A 72 10.01 2.65 -9.53
C SER A 72 8.48 2.60 -9.44
N ALA A 73 7.91 2.38 -8.25
CA ALA A 73 6.47 2.30 -8.03
C ALA A 73 5.75 3.64 -8.33
N LEU A 74 6.49 4.76 -8.27
CA LEU A 74 5.97 6.10 -8.63
C LEU A 74 6.09 6.39 -10.13
N ARG A 75 6.94 5.63 -10.85
CA ARG A 75 7.24 5.83 -12.28
C ARG A 75 6.43 4.91 -13.21
N VAL A 76 6.09 3.70 -12.76
CA VAL A 76 5.35 2.73 -13.59
C VAL A 76 3.93 3.21 -13.88
N ARG A 77 3.52 3.16 -15.15
CA ARG A 77 2.25 3.71 -15.65
C ARG A 77 1.08 2.74 -15.59
N TYR A 78 0.73 2.27 -14.39
CA TYR A 78 -0.47 1.43 -14.21
C TYR A 78 -1.73 2.21 -14.59
N GLY A 79 -2.46 1.73 -15.61
CA GLY A 79 -3.69 2.37 -16.09
C GLY A 79 -3.49 3.65 -16.89
N GLY A 80 -2.25 4.00 -17.25
CA GLY A 80 -1.93 5.18 -18.05
C GLY A 80 -1.56 6.42 -17.23
N ARG A 81 -1.26 7.53 -17.93
CA ARG A 81 -0.69 8.75 -17.32
C ARG A 81 -1.63 9.45 -16.35
N GLU A 82 -2.92 9.51 -16.67
CA GLU A 82 -3.92 10.19 -15.83
C GLU A 82 -4.11 9.46 -14.50
N VAL A 83 -4.21 8.12 -14.54
CA VAL A 83 -4.36 7.29 -13.34
C VAL A 83 -3.18 7.44 -12.39
N VAL A 84 -1.95 7.45 -12.91
CA VAL A 84 -0.76 7.66 -12.08
C VAL A 84 -0.67 9.09 -11.56
N ARG A 85 -1.03 10.09 -12.36
CA ARG A 85 -1.08 11.48 -11.89
C ARG A 85 -2.02 11.62 -10.69
N ASP A 86 -3.22 11.05 -10.78
CA ASP A 86 -4.19 11.10 -9.68
C ASP A 86 -3.71 10.32 -8.46
N GLN A 87 -3.00 9.21 -8.66
CA GLN A 87 -2.35 8.46 -7.59
C GLN A 87 -1.26 9.29 -6.88
N LEU A 88 -0.44 10.05 -7.61
CA LEU A 88 0.58 10.92 -7.04
C LEU A 88 -0.04 12.10 -6.27
N LEU A 89 -1.11 12.71 -6.80
CA LEU A 89 -1.87 13.73 -6.08
C LEU A 89 -2.42 13.19 -4.75
N ARG A 90 -2.97 11.97 -4.77
CA ARG A 90 -3.42 11.30 -3.54
C ARG A 90 -2.28 11.11 -2.53
N LEU A 91 -1.08 10.75 -2.97
CA LEU A 91 0.09 10.66 -2.08
C LEU A 91 0.46 12.00 -1.46
N MET A 92 0.37 13.10 -2.23
CA MET A 92 0.58 14.46 -1.70
C MET A 92 -0.48 14.87 -0.68
N GLU A 93 -1.73 14.43 -0.85
CA GLU A 93 -2.80 14.70 0.11
C GLU A 93 -2.61 13.94 1.43
N VAL A 94 -2.40 12.62 1.35
CA VAL A 94 -2.28 11.77 2.55
C VAL A 94 -1.01 12.02 3.34
N SER A 95 0.09 12.42 2.69
CA SER A 95 1.33 12.81 3.36
C SER A 95 1.21 14.09 4.20
N ARG A 96 0.10 14.83 4.07
CA ARG A 96 -0.20 15.98 4.94
C ARG A 96 -0.91 15.57 6.23
N LEU A 97 -1.33 14.31 6.37
CA LEU A 97 -1.92 13.81 7.61
C LEU A 97 -0.83 13.70 8.69
N PRO A 98 -1.11 14.13 9.94
CA PRO A 98 -0.09 14.19 10.99
C PRO A 98 0.43 12.80 11.42
N ASN A 99 -0.32 11.75 11.13
CA ASN A 99 0.01 10.36 11.44
C ASN A 99 0.57 9.58 10.25
N VAL A 100 0.81 10.21 9.09
CA VAL A 100 1.27 9.52 7.87
C VAL A 100 2.64 10.03 7.43
N THR A 101 3.59 9.11 7.31
CA THR A 101 4.89 9.34 6.68
C THR A 101 4.96 8.58 5.37
N VAL A 102 5.28 9.28 4.27
CA VAL A 102 5.59 8.65 2.98
C VAL A 102 7.06 8.91 2.68
N GLN A 103 7.85 7.84 2.71
CA GLN A 103 9.28 7.86 2.41
C GLN A 103 9.52 7.22 1.04
N VAL A 104 10.31 7.89 0.21
CA VAL A 104 10.72 7.35 -1.10
C VAL A 104 12.07 6.67 -0.95
N PHE A 105 12.16 5.42 -1.40
CA PHE A 105 13.43 4.71 -1.56
C PHE A 105 13.98 4.96 -2.97
N PRO A 106 15.12 5.66 -3.12
CA PRO A 106 15.67 6.03 -4.42
C PRO A 106 16.10 4.82 -5.25
N GLN A 107 15.99 4.93 -6.58
CA GLN A 107 16.42 3.85 -7.48
C GLN A 107 17.95 3.63 -7.45
N GLU A 108 18.72 4.65 -7.11
CA GLU A 108 20.19 4.63 -7.10
C GLU A 108 20.79 4.15 -5.76
N ALA A 109 19.94 3.86 -4.77
CA ALA A 109 20.40 3.32 -3.50
C ALA A 109 20.88 1.86 -3.64
N ASP A 110 21.78 1.45 -2.75
CA ASP A 110 22.21 0.05 -2.67
C ASP A 110 21.00 -0.88 -2.46
N ALA A 111 21.09 -2.08 -3.02
CA ALA A 111 19.98 -3.02 -3.03
C ALA A 111 19.46 -3.28 -1.60
N PRO A 112 18.13 -3.17 -1.38
CA PRO A 112 17.55 -3.41 -0.06
C PRO A 112 17.75 -4.88 0.33
N ALA A 113 17.94 -5.12 1.63
CA ALA A 113 18.08 -6.48 2.17
C ALA A 113 16.85 -7.37 1.93
N PHE A 114 15.70 -6.76 1.60
CA PHE A 114 14.45 -7.45 1.29
C PHE A 114 13.87 -6.97 -0.04
N THR A 115 13.55 -7.92 -0.92
CA THR A 115 13.03 -7.67 -2.27
C THR A 115 11.51 -7.84 -2.39
N HIS A 116 10.87 -8.34 -1.33
CA HIS A 116 9.43 -8.62 -1.29
C HIS A 116 8.69 -7.58 -0.43
N PRO A 117 7.42 -7.27 -0.74
CA PRO A 117 6.62 -6.38 0.09
C PRO A 117 6.35 -7.00 1.46
N PHE A 118 6.36 -6.18 2.50
CA PHE A 118 6.00 -6.59 3.85
C PHE A 118 5.38 -5.42 4.61
N MET A 119 4.54 -5.76 5.58
CA MET A 119 3.97 -4.83 6.54
C MET A 119 4.35 -5.25 7.95
N VAL A 120 4.92 -4.34 8.73
CA VAL A 120 5.12 -4.51 10.17
C VAL A 120 3.97 -3.84 10.90
N VAL A 121 3.31 -4.60 11.77
CA VAL A 121 2.27 -4.12 12.68
C VAL A 121 2.87 -4.09 14.08
N GLU A 122 3.11 -2.89 14.60
CA GLU A 122 3.59 -2.70 15.98
C GLU A 122 2.41 -2.41 16.89
N TRP A 123 2.39 -3.08 18.04
CA TRP A 123 1.40 -2.89 19.10
C TRP A 123 2.04 -2.20 20.30
N ASP A 124 1.22 -1.67 21.21
CA ASP A 124 1.73 -1.09 22.46
C ASP A 124 2.52 -2.10 23.31
N VAL A 125 2.27 -3.40 23.11
CA VAL A 125 3.07 -4.50 23.63
C VAL A 125 4.04 -4.97 22.54
N LYS A 126 5.32 -4.62 22.65
CA LYS A 126 6.33 -4.87 21.61
C LYS A 126 6.46 -6.35 21.23
N GLU A 127 6.26 -7.24 22.20
CA GLU A 127 6.33 -8.70 22.03
C GLU A 127 5.27 -9.25 21.07
N LEU A 128 4.21 -8.48 20.79
CA LEU A 128 3.16 -8.86 19.84
C LEU A 128 3.42 -8.35 18.42
N SER A 129 4.52 -7.63 18.17
CA SER A 129 4.81 -7.05 16.86
C SER A 129 4.84 -8.13 15.79
N THR A 130 4.05 -7.94 14.74
CA THR A 130 3.81 -8.96 13.72
C THR A 130 4.30 -8.46 12.37
N VAL A 131 5.07 -9.30 11.67
CA VAL A 131 5.40 -9.06 10.25
C VAL A 131 4.41 -9.82 9.39
N LEU A 132 3.65 -9.09 8.58
CA LEU A 132 2.77 -9.62 7.55
C LEU A 132 3.51 -9.58 6.21
N VAL A 133 3.75 -10.75 5.64
CA VAL A 133 4.24 -10.90 4.26
C VAL A 133 3.07 -11.43 3.44
N ASP A 134 2.62 -10.64 2.46
CA ASP A 134 1.55 -11.08 1.56
C ASP A 134 2.16 -12.00 0.50
N GLN A 135 1.92 -13.31 0.60
CA GLN A 135 2.30 -14.24 -0.48
C GLN A 135 1.25 -14.17 -1.58
N LEU A 136 1.62 -13.56 -2.72
CA LEU A 136 0.80 -13.54 -3.93
C LEU A 136 0.75 -14.91 -4.66
N GLU A 137 1.43 -15.94 -4.16
CA GLU A 137 1.31 -17.29 -4.70
C GLU A 137 0.11 -17.98 -4.07
N GLY A 138 -1.00 -17.99 -4.81
CA GLY A 138 -2.14 -18.83 -4.48
C GLY A 138 -1.70 -20.28 -4.38
N SER A 139 -2.06 -20.93 -3.27
CA SER A 139 -2.00 -22.39 -3.17
C SER A 139 -2.64 -23.00 -4.40
N THR A 140 -1.84 -23.71 -5.18
CA THR A 140 -2.29 -24.64 -6.22
C THR A 140 -3.29 -25.65 -5.67
#